data_AF-A0A2P5DYD2-F1
#
_entry.id   AF-A0A2P5DYD2-F1
#
_cell.length_a   1.000
_cell.length_b   1.000
_cell.length_c   1.000
_cell.angle_alpha   90.00
_cell.angle_beta   90.00
_cell.angle_gamma   90.00
#
_symmetry.space_group_name_H-M   'P 1'
#
loop_
_entity.id
_entity.type
_entity.pdbx_description
1 polymer ?
#
loop_
_entity_poly.entity_id
_entity_poly.type
_entity_poly.pdbx_seq_one_letter_code
_entity_poly.pdbx_strand_id
1 'polypeptide(L)'
;EKHQGKRQEKCQDLDPREVNEEVKTGPIEDLEDLPIDRSSKVLKIRAKLQESVRASLIAFLKSNLDIFAWQHSYIVRIDPSIICHHLNI
;
A
#
# COMPACT_ATOMS: atom_id res chain seq x y z
N GLU A 1 -19.13 40.04 27.90
CA GLU A 1 -17.76 39.49 27.89
C GLU A 1 -17.81 38.00 28.21
N LYS A 2 -17.00 37.19 27.51
CA LYS A 2 -16.70 35.75 27.68
C LYS A 2 -17.69 34.72 27.09
N HIS A 3 -17.38 34.29 25.87
CA HIS A 3 -17.68 32.94 25.40
C HIS A 3 -16.36 32.16 25.30
N GLN A 4 -16.16 31.20 26.21
CA GLN A 4 -15.13 30.17 26.07
C GLN A 4 -15.75 29.00 25.29
N GLY A 5 -15.33 28.82 24.05
CA GLY A 5 -15.63 27.62 23.28
C GLY A 5 -14.73 26.47 23.72
N LYS A 6 -15.32 25.40 24.27
CA LYS A 6 -14.63 24.13 24.51
C LYS A 6 -14.40 23.45 23.15
N ARG A 7 -13.13 23.18 22.81
CA ARG A 7 -12.76 22.28 21.71
C ARG A 7 -13.18 20.86 22.11
N GLN A 8 -14.00 20.24 21.27
CA GLN A 8 -14.41 18.84 21.45
C GLN A 8 -13.67 18.02 20.40
N GLU A 9 -12.54 17.42 20.79
CA GLU A 9 -11.84 16.43 19.98
C GLU A 9 -12.65 15.13 20.00
N LYS A 10 -13.38 14.86 18.92
CA LYS A 10 -14.12 13.61 18.72
C LYS A 10 -13.16 12.60 18.07
N CYS A 11 -12.47 11.80 18.87
CA CYS A 11 -11.90 10.55 18.39
C CYS A 11 -13.07 9.60 18.12
N GLN A 12 -13.41 9.41 16.85
CA GLN A 12 -14.44 8.44 16.47
C GLN A 12 -13.82 7.05 16.53
N ASP A 13 -14.35 6.22 17.42
CA ASP A 13 -14.04 4.79 17.48
C ASP A 13 -14.72 4.13 16.28
N LEU A 14 -13.93 3.72 15.30
CA LEU A 14 -14.44 3.10 14.07
C LEU A 14 -14.43 1.59 14.28
N ASP A 15 -15.59 0.99 14.59
CA ASP A 15 -15.74 -0.46 14.58
C ASP A 15 -15.60 -0.97 13.13
N PRO A 16 -14.58 -1.78 12.80
CA PRO A 16 -14.38 -2.31 11.45
C PRO A 16 -15.55 -3.15 10.94
N ARG A 17 -16.47 -3.56 11.83
CA ARG A 17 -17.67 -4.35 11.50
C ARG A 17 -18.85 -3.49 11.06
N GLU A 18 -18.84 -2.18 11.35
CA GLU A 18 -19.85 -1.24 10.87
C GLU A 18 -19.38 -0.61 9.54
N VAL A 19 -19.35 -1.42 8.47
CA VAL A 19 -19.21 -0.89 7.11
C VAL A 19 -20.54 -0.25 6.73
N ASN A 20 -20.62 1.07 6.88
CA ASN A 20 -21.62 1.88 6.19
C ASN A 20 -20.91 2.97 5.38
N GLU A 21 -21.20 2.93 4.09
CA GLU A 21 -20.62 3.75 3.01
C GLU A 21 -19.18 3.35 2.65
N GLU A 22 -18.91 3.21 1.35
CA GLU A 22 -17.58 3.02 0.79
C GLU A 22 -16.66 4.15 1.25
N VAL A 23 -16.01 3.97 2.40
CA VAL A 23 -14.80 4.71 2.74
C VAL A 23 -13.86 4.41 1.59
N LYS A 24 -13.60 5.40 0.73
CA LYS A 24 -12.55 5.33 -0.27
C LYS A 24 -11.23 5.07 0.46
N THR A 25 -10.86 3.80 0.60
CA THR A 25 -9.55 3.34 1.10
C THR A 25 -8.49 3.48 0.01
N GLY A 26 -8.63 4.50 -0.83
CA GLY A 26 -7.63 4.85 -1.83
C GLY A 26 -6.39 5.43 -1.17
N PRO A 27 -5.22 5.33 -1.83
CA PRO A 27 -4.04 6.05 -1.38
C PRO A 27 -4.38 7.53 -1.19
N ILE A 28 -4.00 8.09 -0.04
CA ILE A 28 -4.16 9.53 0.25
C ILE A 28 -3.27 10.36 -0.70
N GLU A 29 -2.22 9.75 -1.27
CA GLU A 29 -1.27 10.39 -2.16
C GLU A 29 -1.51 10.06 -3.64
N ASP A 30 -1.21 11.03 -4.52
CA ASP A 30 -1.23 10.85 -5.98
C ASP A 30 -0.10 9.90 -6.42
N LEU A 31 -0.46 8.79 -7.05
CA LEU A 31 0.47 7.79 -7.58
C LEU A 31 0.44 7.73 -9.11
N GLU A 32 1.57 7.37 -9.70
CA GLU A 32 1.74 7.10 -11.13
C GLU A 32 2.26 5.69 -11.37
N ASP A 33 1.93 5.13 -12.53
CA ASP A 33 2.30 3.78 -12.94
C ASP A 33 3.69 3.75 -13.57
N LEU A 34 4.53 2.85 -13.07
CA LEU A 34 5.85 2.52 -13.58
C LEU A 34 5.85 1.08 -14.10
N PRO A 35 5.76 0.86 -15.42
CA PRO A 35 5.84 -0.48 -16.00
C PRO A 35 7.25 -1.05 -15.84
N ILE A 36 7.32 -2.31 -15.40
CA ILE A 36 8.56 -2.94 -14.97
C ILE A 36 9.14 -3.90 -16.03
N ASP A 37 8.26 -4.56 -16.78
CA ASP A 37 8.60 -5.68 -17.67
C ASP A 37 7.55 -5.79 -18.81
N ARG A 38 7.73 -6.74 -19.73
CA ARG A 38 6.76 -7.18 -20.74
C ARG A 38 5.55 -7.91 -20.14
N SER A 39 5.63 -8.38 -18.90
CA SER A 39 4.45 -8.81 -18.14
C SER A 39 3.59 -7.60 -17.73
N SER A 40 2.31 -7.83 -17.43
CA SER A 40 1.35 -6.79 -17.00
C SER A 40 1.62 -6.24 -15.58
N LYS A 41 2.85 -6.34 -15.08
CA LYS A 41 3.27 -5.91 -13.74
C LYS A 41 3.68 -4.44 -13.75
N VAL A 42 3.15 -3.70 -12.77
CA VAL A 42 3.33 -2.25 -12.62
C VAL A 42 3.70 -1.94 -11.16
N LEU A 43 4.71 -1.11 -10.93
CA LEU A 43 4.89 -0.44 -9.64
C LEU A 43 4.18 0.90 -9.66
N LYS A 44 3.70 1.33 -8.49
CA LYS A 44 3.19 2.68 -8.33
C LYS A 44 4.15 3.50 -7.49
N ILE A 45 4.57 4.64 -8.02
CA ILE A 45 5.40 5.62 -7.29
C ILE A 45 4.63 6.93 -7.18
N ARG A 46 5.04 7.82 -6.27
CA ARG A 46 4.40 9.11 -6.10
C ARG A 46 4.55 9.98 -7.35
N ALA A 47 3.46 10.59 -7.81
CA ALA A 47 3.44 11.33 -9.09
C ALA A 47 4.25 12.64 -9.06
N LYS A 48 4.27 13.34 -7.92
CA LYS A 48 4.88 14.68 -7.78
C LYS A 48 6.25 14.64 -7.10
N LEU A 49 7.16 13.80 -7.60
CA LEU A 49 8.55 13.73 -7.12
C LEU A 49 9.44 14.74 -7.85
N GLN A 50 10.48 15.23 -7.17
CA GLN A 50 11.57 15.96 -7.84
C GLN A 50 12.28 15.05 -8.83
N GLU A 51 12.66 15.58 -10.00
CA GLU A 51 13.19 14.78 -11.11
C GLU A 51 14.43 13.95 -10.74
N SER A 52 15.36 14.53 -9.95
CA SER A 52 16.55 13.83 -9.48
C SER A 52 16.22 12.63 -8.58
N VAL A 53 15.24 12.79 -7.70
CA VAL A 53 14.76 11.74 -6.79
C VAL A 53 13.99 10.68 -7.58
N ARG A 54 13.14 11.11 -8.51
CA ARG A 54 12.38 10.24 -9.41
C ARG A 54 13.32 9.32 -10.20
N ALA A 55 14.32 9.89 -10.86
CA ALA A 55 15.30 9.13 -11.64
C ALA A 55 16.06 8.12 -10.77
N SER A 56 16.53 8.55 -9.59
CA SER A 56 17.25 7.69 -8.64
C SER A 56 16.37 6.54 -8.12
N LEU A 57 15.11 6.84 -7.80
CA LEU A 57 14.12 5.85 -7.35
C LEU A 57 13.81 4.82 -8.46
N ILE A 58 13.59 5.27 -9.69
CA ILE A 58 13.34 4.38 -10.82
C ILE A 58 14.54 3.45 -11.06
N ALA A 59 15.77 3.99 -11.01
CA ALA A 59 16.98 3.18 -11.16
C ALA A 59 17.09 2.13 -10.03
N PHE A 60 16.86 2.54 -8.78
CA PHE A 60 16.88 1.65 -7.63
C PHE A 60 15.85 0.53 -7.74
N LEU A 61 14.59 0.86 -8.07
CA LEU A 61 13.52 -0.12 -8.23
C LEU A 61 13.87 -1.11 -9.36
N LYS A 62 14.32 -0.62 -10.51
CA LYS A 62 14.73 -1.46 -11.65
C LYS A 62 15.90 -2.39 -11.32
N SER A 63 16.82 -1.98 -10.44
CA SER A 63 17.93 -2.83 -10.00
C SER A 63 17.55 -3.91 -9.00
N ASN A 64 16.38 -3.81 -8.36
CA ASN A 64 15.92 -4.71 -7.29
C ASN A 64 14.52 -5.30 -7.58
N LEU A 65 14.20 -5.54 -8.86
CA LEU A 65 12.87 -6.00 -9.26
C LEU A 65 12.54 -7.40 -8.76
N ASP A 66 13.55 -8.23 -8.56
CA ASP A 66 13.43 -9.53 -7.91
C ASP A 66 12.84 -9.43 -6.48
N ILE A 67 13.14 -8.34 -5.77
CA ILE A 67 12.60 -8.07 -4.43
C ILE A 67 11.19 -7.46 -4.51
N PHE A 68 11.00 -6.45 -5.37
CA PHE A 68 9.76 -5.66 -5.40
C PHE A 68 8.66 -6.21 -6.32
N ALA A 69 9.00 -7.05 -7.30
CA ALA A 69 8.08 -7.65 -8.27
C ALA A 69 8.08 -9.19 -8.21
N TRP A 70 8.45 -9.73 -7.04
CA TRP A 70 8.52 -11.16 -6.79
C TRP A 70 7.18 -11.83 -7.06
N GLN A 71 7.19 -12.92 -7.84
CA GLN A 71 6.04 -13.81 -7.96
C GLN A 71 6.12 -14.87 -6.87
N HIS A 72 4.96 -15.28 -6.36
CA HIS A 72 4.86 -16.33 -5.33
C HIS A 72 5.59 -17.64 -5.72
N SER A 73 5.71 -17.92 -7.02
CA SER A 73 6.45 -19.07 -7.56
C SER A 73 7.96 -19.01 -7.38
N TYR A 74 8.53 -17.84 -7.09
CA TYR A 74 9.96 -17.67 -6.88
C TYR A 74 10.35 -17.73 -5.39
N ILE A 75 9.37 -17.76 -4.47
CA ILE A 75 9.59 -18.10 -3.07
C ILE A 75 9.86 -19.60 -3.01
N VAL A 76 11.03 -19.99 -2.48
CA VAL A 76 11.42 -21.40 -2.37
C VAL A 76 10.48 -22.09 -1.39
N ARG A 77 9.48 -22.79 -1.94
CA ARG A 77 8.82 -24.01 -1.48
C ARG A 77 8.67 -24.19 0.04
N ILE A 78 8.29 -23.14 0.79
CA ILE A 78 7.68 -23.41 2.08
C ILE A 78 6.34 -24.03 1.71
N ASP A 79 6.20 -25.32 2.02
CA ASP A 79 5.02 -26.10 1.70
C ASP A 79 3.80 -25.34 2.23
N PRO A 80 2.78 -25.05 1.40
CA PRO A 80 1.57 -24.37 1.83
C PRO A 80 0.93 -25.02 3.08
N SER A 81 1.09 -26.34 3.26
CA SER A 81 0.64 -27.06 4.47
C SER A 81 1.34 -26.63 5.76
N ILE A 82 2.52 -25.99 5.67
CA ILE A 82 3.30 -25.48 6.79
C ILE A 82 2.89 -24.04 7.14
N ILE A 83 2.48 -23.24 6.15
CA ILE A 83 2.11 -21.82 6.34
C ILE A 83 0.61 -21.58 6.50
N CYS A 84 -0.23 -22.55 6.12
CA CYS A 84 -1.68 -22.45 6.30
C CYS A 84 -2.08 -22.92 7.70
N HIS A 85 -2.70 -22.03 8.48
CA HIS A 85 -3.40 -22.42 9.70
C HIS A 85 -4.83 -22.86 9.33
N HIS A 86 -5.16 -24.13 9.57
CA HIS A 86 -6.54 -24.60 9.51
C HIS A 86 -7.28 -24.18 10.78
N LEU A 87 -8.24 -23.27 10.61
CA LEU A 87 -9.20 -22.98 11.66
C LEU A 87 -10.20 -24.12 11.72
N ASN A 88 -10.24 -24.83 12.85
CA ASN A 88 -11.26 -25.84 13.08
C ASN A 88 -12.57 -25.11 13.39
N ILE A 89 -13.57 -25.28 12.52
CA ILE A 89 -14.93 -24.76 12.68
C ILE A 89 -15.78 -25.82 13.39
#